data_AF-A0A2N6CVL4-F1
#
_entry.id   AF-A0A2N6CVL4-F1
#
_cell.length_a   1.000
_cell.length_b   1.000
_cell.length_c   1.000
_cell.angle_alpha   90.00
_cell.angle_beta   90.00
_cell.angle_gamma   90.00
#
_symmetry.space_group_name_H-M   'P 1'
#
loop_
_entity.id
_entity.type
_entity.pdbx_description
1 polymer ?
#
loop_
_entity_poly.entity_id
_entity_poly.type
_entity_poly.pdbx_seq_one_letter_code
_entity_poly.pdbx_strand_id
1 'polypeptide(L)' 'MQKHPDPIRLRESALLLALFALFLFASPLTAWWADDRAHWLMPYALWLFVILLGAWLRRRYPHHDV' A
#
# COMPACT_ATOMS: atom_id res chain seq x y z
N MET A 1 31.57 -3.18 6.12
CA MET A 1 30.61 -2.48 7.01
C MET A 1 29.21 -2.80 6.50
N GLN A 2 28.56 -3.87 6.98
CA GLN A 2 27.19 -4.20 6.54
C GLN A 2 26.22 -3.19 7.19
N LYS A 3 25.78 -2.22 6.40
CA LYS A 3 24.82 -1.19 6.81
C LYS A 3 23.46 -1.86 6.95
N HIS A 4 23.11 -2.27 8.17
CA HIS A 4 21.79 -2.82 8.45
C HIS A 4 20.73 -1.77 8.04
N PRO A 5 19.72 -2.15 7.25
CA PRO A 5 18.64 -1.23 6.91
C PRO A 5 17.98 -0.77 8.22
N ASP A 6 17.83 0.55 8.40
CA ASP A 6 17.21 1.13 9.58
C ASP A 6 15.80 0.51 9.77
N PRO A 7 15.59 -0.34 10.78
CA PRO A 7 14.32 -1.07 10.92
C PRO A 7 13.13 -0.14 11.18
N ILE A 8 13.42 1.09 11.63
CA ILE A 8 12.43 2.13 11.89
C ILE A 8 11.78 2.61 10.58
N ARG A 9 12.55 2.90 9.52
CA ARG A 9 11.99 3.43 8.26
C ARG A 9 11.14 2.42 7.50
N LEU A 10 11.54 1.16 7.52
CA LEU A 10 10.75 0.05 6.98
C LEU A 10 9.41 -0.08 7.72
N ARG A 11 9.44 0.06 9.05
CA ARG A 11 8.26 0.00 9.90
C ARG A 11 7.34 1.21 9.71
N GLU A 12 7.87 2.42 9.61
CA GLU A 12 7.10 3.63 9.30
C GLU A 12 6.43 3.54 7.93
N SER A 13 7.16 3.07 6.91
CA SER A 13 6.63 2.87 5.57
C SER A 13 5.51 1.82 5.57
N ALA A 14 5.69 0.71 6.28
CA ALA A 14 4.67 -0.33 6.43
C ALA A 14 3.44 0.17 7.21
N LEU A 15 3.65 0.97 8.26
CA LEU A 15 2.57 1.60 9.02
C LEU A 15 1.78 2.59 8.16
N LEU A 16 2.45 3.44 7.37
CA LEU A 16 1.81 4.35 6.43
C LEU A 16 1.04 3.59 5.35
N LEU A 17 1.61 2.51 4.82
CA LEU A 17 0.94 1.67 3.82
C LEU A 17 -0.30 0.99 4.41
N ALA A 18 -0.20 0.47 5.64
CA ALA A 18 -1.31 -0.16 6.35
C ALA A 18 -2.40 0.85 6.69
N LEU A 19 -2.05 2.05 7.14
CA LEU A 19 -3.00 3.12 7.43
C LEU A 19 -3.67 3.62 6.16
N PHE A 20 -2.93 3.71 5.06
CA PHE A 20 -3.46 4.05 3.75
C PHE A 20 -4.43 2.97 3.24
N ALA A 21 -4.07 1.69 3.35
CA ALA A 21 -4.96 0.59 3.00
C ALA A 21 -6.21 0.59 3.88
N LEU A 22 -6.06 0.78 5.19
CA LEU A 22 -7.19 0.88 6.11
C LEU A 22 -8.09 2.05 5.76
N PHE A 23 -7.54 3.21 5.41
CA PHE A 23 -8.30 4.34 4.90
C PHE A 23 -9.02 3.96 3.60
N LEU A 24 -8.35 3.29 2.67
CA LEU A 24 -8.93 2.90 1.39
C LEU A 24 -10.11 1.91 1.53
N PHE A 25 -10.07 1.04 2.54
CA PHE A 25 -11.11 0.05 2.85
C PHE A 25 -12.18 0.54 3.85
N ALA A 26 -11.88 1.55 4.67
CA ALA A 26 -12.80 2.09 5.68
C ALA A 26 -13.42 3.46 5.30
N SER A 27 -12.89 4.13 4.27
CA SER A 27 -13.37 5.43 3.77
C SER A 27 -14.64 5.27 2.93
N PRO A 28 -15.45 6.32 2.71
CA PRO A 28 -16.57 6.33 1.75
C PRO A 28 -16.23 5.84 0.34
N LEU A 29 -14.95 5.66 -0.01
CA LEU A 29 -14.56 4.92 -1.21
C LEU A 29 -15.18 3.51 -1.23
N THR A 30 -15.32 2.85 -0.08
CA THR A 30 -16.03 1.56 0.09
C THR A 30 -17.47 1.62 -0.38
N ALA A 31 -18.17 2.73 -0.16
CA ALA A 31 -19.52 2.91 -0.68
C ALA A 31 -19.55 2.96 -2.22
N TRP A 32 -18.44 3.33 -2.87
CA TRP A 32 -18.35 3.45 -4.32
C TRP A 32 -18.07 2.11 -5.03
N TRP A 33 -17.36 1.17 -4.38
CA TRP A 33 -17.14 -0.18 -4.93
C TRP A 33 -18.02 -1.27 -4.31
N ALA A 34 -18.68 -0.99 -3.18
CA ALA A 34 -19.74 -1.82 -2.62
C ALA A 34 -21.15 -1.41 -3.11
N ASP A 35 -21.23 -0.43 -4.02
CA ASP A 35 -22.48 -0.12 -4.72
C ASP A 35 -22.88 -1.33 -5.58
N ASP A 36 -24.17 -1.68 -5.58
CA ASP A 36 -24.72 -2.85 -6.27
C ASP A 36 -24.51 -2.79 -7.80
N ARG A 37 -24.27 -1.58 -8.36
CA ARG A 37 -23.92 -1.36 -9.76
C ARG A 37 -22.42 -1.47 -10.05
N ALA A 38 -21.58 -1.55 -9.03
CA ALA A 38 -20.14 -1.64 -9.20
C ALA A 38 -19.74 -3.06 -9.60
N HIS A 39 -18.76 -3.15 -10.51
CA HIS A 39 -18.24 -4.44 -10.97
C HIS A 39 -17.60 -5.21 -9.80
N TRP A 40 -17.90 -6.51 -9.68
CA TRP A 40 -17.29 -7.43 -8.69
C TRP A 40 -15.75 -7.47 -8.72
N LEU A 41 -15.11 -6.90 -9.74
CA LEU A 41 -13.65 -6.79 -9.86
C LEU A 41 -13.06 -5.65 -9.01
N MET A 42 -13.86 -4.69 -8.56
CA MET A 42 -13.38 -3.52 -7.79
C MET A 42 -12.58 -3.88 -6.52
N PRO A 43 -13.02 -4.81 -5.64
CA PRO A 43 -12.22 -5.23 -4.48
C PRO A 43 -10.83 -5.71 -4.88
N TYR A 44 -10.75 -6.50 -5.95
CA TYR A 44 -9.51 -7.11 -6.42
C TYR A 44 -8.59 -6.06 -7.06
N ALA A 45 -9.14 -5.08 -7.78
CA ALA A 45 -8.39 -3.94 -8.31
C ALA A 45 -7.80 -3.09 -7.17
N LEU A 46 -8.54 -2.91 -6.08
CA LEU A 46 -8.07 -2.19 -4.89
C LEU A 46 -6.90 -2.92 -4.21
N TRP A 47 -7.03 -4.24 -4.03
CA TRP A 47 -5.95 -5.09 -3.54
C TRP A 47 -4.71 -5.03 -4.44
N LEU A 48 -4.90 -5.11 -5.76
CA LEU A 48 -3.81 -5.01 -6.73
C LEU A 48 -3.09 -3.66 -6.60
N PHE A 49 -3.84 -2.57 -6.41
CA PHE A 49 -3.28 -1.23 -6.20
C PHE A 49 -2.42 -1.17 -4.94
N VAL A 50 -2.89 -1.70 -3.81
CA VAL A 50 -2.12 -1.76 -2.54
C VAL A 50 -0.84 -2.58 -2.72
N ILE A 51 -0.91 -3.73 -3.38
CA ILE A 51 0.24 -4.61 -3.64
C ILE A 51 1.24 -3.91 -4.57
N LEU A 52 0.78 -3.28 -5.65
CA LEU A 52 1.63 -2.51 -6.55
C LEU A 52 2.29 -1.33 -5.84
N LEU A 53 1.56 -0.64 -4.97
CA LEU A 53 2.10 0.48 -4.19
C LEU A 53 3.19 0.00 -3.23
N GLY A 54 2.98 -1.12 -2.53
CA GLY A 54 4.00 -1.73 -1.68
C GLY A 54 5.21 -2.22 -2.48
N ALA A 55 5.00 -2.87 -3.62
CA ALA A 55 6.07 -3.30 -4.52
C ALA A 55 6.83 -2.11 -5.10
N TRP A 56 6.14 -1.02 -5.44
CA TRP A 56 6.72 0.21 -5.94
C TRP A 56 7.50 0.94 -4.87
N LEU A 57 7.00 1.01 -3.63
CA LEU A 57 7.71 1.61 -2.51
C LEU A 57 8.99 0.82 -2.19
N ARG A 58 8.90 -0.53 -2.23
CA ARG A 58 10.06 -1.42 -2.13
C ARG A 58 11.05 -1.25 -3.28
N ARG A 59 10.56 -0.99 -4.50
CA ARG A 59 11.37 -0.67 -5.70
C ARG A 59 11.86 0.79 -5.77
N ARG A 60 11.33 1.71 -4.97
CA ARG A 60 11.79 3.10 -4.82
C ARG A 60 12.74 3.30 -3.65
N TYR A 61 12.75 2.38 -2.69
CA TYR A 61 13.77 2.23 -1.65
C TYR A 61 14.84 1.14 -1.89
N PRO A 62 15.31 0.84 -3.13
CA PRO A 62 16.55 0.12 -3.30
C PRO A 62 17.65 1.17 -3.10
N HIS A 63 18.29 1.16 -1.93
CA HIS A 63 19.66 1.68 -1.76
C HIS A 63 19.95 2.98 -2.55
N HIS A 64 19.51 4.13 -2.06
CA HIS A 64 20.24 5.36 -2.37
C HIS A 64 21.55 5.31 -1.56
N ASP A 65 22.53 4.57 -2.07
CA ASP A 65 23.93 4.64 -1.68
C ASP A 65 24.73 4.77 -3.00
N VAL A 66 24.82 6.02 -3.51
CA VAL A 66 25.94 6.50 -4.31
C VAL A 66 26.72 7.51 -3.48
#